data_AF-A0A1C4EQ95-F1
#
_entry.id   AF-A0A1C4EQ95-F1
#
_cell.length_a   1.000
_cell.length_b   1.000
_cell.length_c   1.000
_cell.angle_alpha   90.00
_cell.angle_beta   90.00
_cell.angle_gamma   90.00
#
_symmetry.space_group_name_H-M   'P 1'
#
loop_
_entity.id
_entity.type
_entity.pdbx_description
1 polymer ?
#
loop_
_entity_poly.entity_id
_entity_poly.type
_entity_poly.pdbx_seq_one_letter_code
_entity_poly.pdbx_strand_id
1 'polypeptide(L)'
;MARIAATSHVIKALMAAHPDLCFYKMSGAWQVRRRHSLTARRVANDPAFLFTRLYAGILGQASGLAASVLQGIPKTQRGKGITKRMDSMACKALKAGQLPASVMLQLEQAFLPATPKADAMAAQPLKVQDPAKACNATSSLPSFAIILHPRRDCPGAPAVLA
;
A
#
# COMPACT_ATOMS: atom_id res chain seq x y z
N MET A 1 20.50 3.65 31.20
CA MET A 1 20.11 4.76 30.30
C MET A 1 20.47 6.07 30.99
N ALA A 2 21.29 6.92 30.35
CA ALA A 2 21.68 8.20 30.94
C ALA A 2 20.53 9.22 30.78
N ARG A 3 20.15 9.88 31.88
CA ARG A 3 19.18 10.97 31.90
C ARG A 3 19.94 12.28 32.03
N ILE A 4 19.59 13.25 31.19
CA ILE A 4 20.20 14.58 31.22
C ILE A 4 19.12 15.60 31.59
N ALA A 5 19.31 16.28 32.72
CA ALA A 5 18.56 17.48 33.06
C ALA A 5 19.23 18.67 32.35
N ALA A 6 18.92 18.87 31.07
CA ALA A 6 19.47 19.97 30.27
C ALA A 6 18.37 20.78 29.59
N THR A 7 18.64 22.07 29.44
CA THR A 7 17.85 23.03 28.68
C THR A 7 17.98 22.79 27.17
N SER A 8 16.99 23.23 26.38
CA SER A 8 16.88 22.91 24.95
C SER A 8 18.08 23.37 24.11
N HIS A 9 18.70 24.49 24.47
CA HIS A 9 19.87 25.04 23.77
C HIS A 9 21.11 24.16 23.97
N VAL A 10 21.33 23.62 25.18
CA VAL A 10 22.44 22.71 25.47
C VAL A 10 22.28 21.41 24.68
N ILE A 11 21.06 20.86 24.63
CA ILE A 11 20.77 19.65 23.83
C ILE A 11 21.03 19.90 22.34
N LYS A 12 20.67 21.07 21.82
CA LYS A 12 20.92 21.42 20.41
C LYS A 12 22.42 21.49 20.09
N ALA A 13 23.22 22.06 20.98
CA ALA A 13 24.69 22.06 20.85
C ALA A 13 25.26 20.64 20.92
N LEU A 14 24.78 19.81 21.84
CA LEU A 14 25.20 18.40 21.96
C LEU A 14 24.82 17.55 20.73
N MET A 15 23.65 17.80 20.13
CA MET A 15 23.23 17.16 18.88
C MET A 15 24.16 17.50 17.70
N ALA A 16 24.69 18.72 17.66
CA ALA A 16 25.63 19.14 16.63
C ALA A 16 27.03 18.54 16.83
N ALA A 17 27.50 18.46 18.09
CA ALA A 17 28.81 17.90 18.43
C ALA A 17 28.89 16.37 18.27
N HIS A 18 27.77 15.66 18.48
CA HIS A 18 27.74 14.19 18.49
C HIS A 18 26.69 13.65 17.49
N PRO A 19 27.04 13.55 16.19
CA PRO A 19 26.10 13.09 15.16
C PRO A 19 25.73 11.60 15.29
N ASP A 20 26.50 10.83 16.05
CA ASP A 20 26.26 9.43 16.39
C ASP A 20 25.26 9.24 17.52
N LEU A 21 24.82 10.32 18.20
CA LEU A 21 23.83 10.28 19.25
C LEU A 21 22.45 10.75 18.75
N CYS A 22 21.40 10.23 19.38
CA CYS A 22 20.02 10.60 19.15
C CYS A 22 19.40 10.99 20.49
N PHE A 23 18.94 12.24 20.56
CA PHE A 23 18.33 12.83 21.73
C PHE A 23 16.81 12.86 21.54
N TYR A 24 16.06 12.40 22.53
CA TYR A 24 14.60 12.43 22.53
C TYR A 24 14.08 12.71 23.93
N LYS A 25 12.89 13.33 24.02
CA LYS A 25 12.25 13.64 25.29
C LYS A 25 11.21 12.57 25.61
N MET A 26 11.28 12.01 26.82
CA MET A 26 10.35 11.00 27.29
C MET A 26 10.13 11.18 28.79
N SER A 27 8.87 11.26 29.20
CA SER A 27 8.47 11.52 30.60
C SER A 27 9.11 12.79 31.20
N GLY A 28 9.13 13.89 30.45
CA GLY A 28 9.65 15.17 30.92
C GLY A 28 11.18 15.33 30.90
N ALA A 29 11.94 14.24 30.78
CA ALA A 29 13.40 14.25 30.77
C ALA A 29 13.98 13.99 29.37
N TRP A 30 15.18 14.51 29.11
CA TRP A 30 15.95 14.18 27.91
C TRP A 30 16.67 12.85 28.11
N GLN A 31 16.51 11.95 27.13
CA GLN A 31 17.20 10.68 27.04
C GLN A 31 18.09 10.68 25.80
N VAL A 32 19.21 9.95 25.90
CA VAL A 32 20.18 9.80 24.83
C VAL A 32 20.32 8.33 24.49
N ARG A 33 20.30 8.03 23.19
CA ARG A 33 20.65 6.72 22.64
C ARG A 33 21.71 6.87 21.57
N ARG A 34 22.55 5.85 21.42
CA ARG A 34 23.42 5.74 20.25
C ARG A 34 22.55 5.51 19.02
N ARG A 35 22.85 6.22 17.93
CA ARG A 35 22.22 6.03 16.63
C ARG A 35 22.63 4.66 16.10
N HIS A 36 21.64 3.88 15.68
CA HIS A 36 21.90 2.62 15.01
C HIS A 36 22.50 2.86 13.62
N SER A 37 23.29 1.90 13.13
CA SER A 37 23.82 1.93 11.74
C SER A 37 22.73 1.75 10.67
N LEU A 38 21.51 1.43 11.08
CA LEU A 38 20.36 1.27 10.18
C LEU A 38 19.81 2.64 9.76
N THR A 39 20.22 3.16 8.60
CA THR A 39 19.66 4.40 8.05
C THR A 39 18.61 4.11 6.99
N ALA A 40 17.68 5.03 6.75
CA ALA A 40 16.71 4.91 5.66
C ALA A 40 17.41 4.72 4.30
N ARG A 41 18.50 5.46 4.07
CA ARG A 41 19.36 5.33 2.88
C ARG A 41 19.96 3.92 2.75
N ARG A 42 20.37 3.30 3.86
CA ARG A 42 20.86 1.92 3.86
C ARG A 42 19.73 0.95 3.53
N VAL A 43 18.58 1.04 4.19
CA VAL A 43 17.43 0.17 3.91
C VAL A 43 16.97 0.26 2.46
N ALA A 44 17.07 1.44 1.83
CA ALA A 44 16.70 1.66 0.43
C ALA A 44 17.68 1.03 -0.57
N ASN A 45 18.99 1.10 -0.31
CA ASN A 45 20.02 0.78 -1.31
C ASN A 45 20.78 -0.53 -1.06
N ASP A 46 20.95 -0.93 0.20
CA ASP A 46 21.76 -2.09 0.58
C ASP A 46 21.07 -3.39 0.12
N PRO A 47 21.79 -4.31 -0.56
CA PRO A 47 21.23 -5.56 -1.07
C PRO A 47 20.73 -6.48 0.05
N ALA A 48 21.27 -6.38 1.27
CA ALA A 48 20.80 -7.16 2.41
C ALA A 48 19.31 -6.94 2.72
N PHE A 49 18.75 -5.78 2.34
CA PHE A 49 17.35 -5.42 2.55
C PHE A 49 16.46 -5.64 1.32
N LEU A 50 16.97 -6.29 0.26
CA LEU A 50 16.21 -6.51 -0.98
C LEU A 50 14.87 -7.21 -0.69
N PHE A 51 14.90 -8.33 0.03
CA PHE A 51 13.68 -9.07 0.37
C PHE A 51 12.76 -8.29 1.29
N THR A 52 13.30 -7.51 2.22
CA THR A 52 12.51 -6.64 3.09
C THR A 52 11.72 -5.63 2.27
N ARG A 53 12.35 -4.97 1.29
CA ARG A 53 11.68 -4.03 0.40
C ARG A 53 10.63 -4.71 -0.47
N LEU A 54 10.94 -5.88 -1.03
CA LEU A 54 9.97 -6.66 -1.81
C LEU A 54 8.73 -7.01 -1.00
N TYR A 55 8.90 -7.58 0.20
CA TYR A 55 7.78 -7.95 1.05
C TYR A 55 7.03 -6.74 1.60
N ALA A 56 7.71 -5.64 1.90
CA ALA A 56 7.05 -4.39 2.27
C ALA A 56 6.18 -3.84 1.13
N GLY A 57 6.65 -3.92 -0.11
CA GLY A 57 5.87 -3.58 -1.30
C GLY A 57 4.63 -4.46 -1.44
N ILE A 58 4.77 -5.79 -1.31
CA ILE A 58 3.65 -6.73 -1.34
C ILE A 58 2.64 -6.43 -0.22
N LEU A 59 3.12 -6.16 0.99
CA LEU A 59 2.27 -5.81 2.12
C LEU A 59 1.53 -4.49 1.89
N GLY A 60 2.19 -3.49 1.33
CA GLY A 60 1.57 -2.21 0.96
C GLY A 60 0.45 -2.39 -0.07
N GLN A 61 0.70 -3.20 -1.11
CA GLN A 61 -0.33 -3.56 -2.10
C GLN A 61 -1.50 -4.32 -1.47
N ALA A 62 -1.22 -5.34 -0.67
CA ALA A 62 -2.23 -6.13 0.04
C ALA A 62 -3.12 -5.24 0.93
N SER A 63 -2.50 -4.33 1.69
CA SER A 63 -3.22 -3.42 2.59
C SER A 63 -4.08 -2.41 1.84
N GLY A 64 -3.62 -1.93 0.68
CA GLY A 64 -4.44 -1.10 -0.20
C GLY A 64 -5.69 -1.82 -0.71
N LEU A 65 -5.56 -3.07 -1.14
CA LEU A 65 -6.68 -3.91 -1.56
C LEU A 65 -7.62 -4.26 -0.40
N ALA A 66 -7.07 -4.50 0.79
CA ALA A 66 -7.88 -4.77 1.96
C ALA A 66 -8.67 -3.53 2.41
N ALA A 67 -8.05 -2.34 2.34
CA ALA A 67 -8.68 -1.09 2.71
C ALA A 67 -9.88 -0.76 1.79
N SER A 68 -9.80 -1.04 0.49
CA SER A 68 -10.92 -0.82 -0.43
C SER A 68 -12.12 -1.70 -0.09
N VAL A 69 -11.89 -3.00 0.16
CA VAL A 69 -12.97 -3.93 0.53
C VAL A 69 -13.53 -3.63 1.92
N LEU A 70 -12.68 -3.19 2.86
CA LEU A 70 -13.12 -2.81 4.21
C LEU A 70 -14.14 -1.67 4.19
N GLN A 71 -14.04 -0.75 3.22
CA GLN A 71 -15.01 0.34 3.07
C GLN A 71 -16.44 -0.17 2.81
N GLY A 72 -16.58 -1.30 2.12
CA GLY A 72 -17.87 -1.95 1.86
C GLY A 72 -18.48 -2.69 3.06
N ILE A 73 -17.68 -2.97 4.11
CA ILE A 73 -18.16 -3.68 5.31
C ILE A 73 -18.79 -2.67 6.28
N PRO A 74 -20.01 -2.91 6.81
CA PRO A 74 -20.63 -2.03 7.79
C PRO A 74 -19.82 -1.99 9.10
N LYS A 75 -19.78 -0.82 9.76
CA LYS A 75 -18.96 -0.60 10.97
C LYS A 75 -19.28 -1.61 12.10
N THR A 76 -20.54 -2.05 12.20
CA THR A 76 -20.99 -3.05 13.18
C THR A 76 -20.30 -4.41 13.01
N GLN A 77 -19.90 -4.74 11.78
CA GLN A 77 -19.21 -5.97 11.45
C GLN A 77 -17.69 -5.80 11.45
N ARG A 78 -17.13 -4.59 11.57
CA ARG A 78 -15.68 -4.34 11.62
C ARG A 78 -15.09 -4.67 12.99
N GLY A 79 -15.11 -5.96 13.34
CA GLY A 79 -14.51 -6.48 14.56
C GLY A 79 -12.97 -6.41 14.57
N LYS A 80 -12.40 -6.60 15.76
CA LYS A 80 -10.95 -6.70 15.95
C LYS A 80 -10.40 -7.84 15.08
N GLY A 81 -9.44 -7.53 14.22
CA GLY A 81 -8.69 -8.52 13.44
C GLY A 81 -9.21 -8.79 12.03
N ILE A 82 -10.33 -8.21 11.59
CA ILE A 82 -10.81 -8.37 10.21
C ILE A 82 -9.80 -7.84 9.20
N THR A 83 -9.27 -6.64 9.43
CA THR A 83 -8.22 -6.04 8.60
C THR A 83 -6.99 -6.92 8.51
N LYS A 84 -6.52 -7.43 9.65
CA LYS A 84 -5.38 -8.37 9.71
C LYS A 84 -5.67 -9.65 8.93
N ARG A 85 -6.90 -10.16 8.98
CA ARG A 85 -7.32 -11.36 8.23
C ARG A 85 -7.30 -11.10 6.72
N MET A 86 -7.88 -9.98 6.29
CA MET A 86 -7.87 -9.53 4.90
C MET A 86 -6.44 -9.32 4.38
N ASP A 87 -5.62 -8.56 5.11
CA ASP A 87 -4.22 -8.32 4.78
C ASP A 87 -3.45 -9.64 4.65
N SER A 88 -3.67 -10.58 5.58
CA SER A 88 -3.00 -11.87 5.56
C SER A 88 -3.39 -12.73 4.35
N MET A 89 -4.66 -12.69 3.93
CA MET A 89 -5.16 -13.42 2.77
C MET A 89 -4.61 -12.80 1.48
N ALA A 90 -4.70 -11.46 1.37
CA ALA A 90 -4.18 -10.72 0.23
C ALA A 90 -2.65 -10.89 0.08
N CYS A 91 -1.90 -10.84 1.17
CA CYS A 91 -0.46 -11.09 1.15
C CYS A 91 -0.12 -12.49 0.66
N LYS A 92 -0.84 -13.53 1.09
CA LYS A 92 -0.62 -14.91 0.64
C LYS A 92 -0.89 -15.03 -0.86
N ALA A 93 -1.98 -14.43 -1.33
CA ALA A 93 -2.37 -14.42 -2.73
C ALA A 93 -1.35 -13.71 -3.64
N LEU A 94 -0.89 -12.52 -3.24
CA LEU A 94 0.12 -11.77 -3.98
C LEU A 94 1.48 -12.47 -3.98
N LYS A 95 1.87 -13.12 -2.87
CA LYS A 95 3.09 -13.95 -2.82
C LYS A 95 3.02 -15.17 -3.74
N ALA A 96 1.83 -15.70 -3.99
CA ALA A 96 1.60 -16.78 -4.95
C ALA A 96 1.58 -16.29 -6.41
N GLY A 97 1.79 -14.99 -6.67
CA GLY A 97 1.80 -14.41 -8.02
C GLY A 97 0.42 -14.15 -8.61
N GLN A 98 -0.63 -14.12 -7.79
CA GLN A 98 -1.98 -13.80 -8.27
C GLN A 98 -2.10 -12.33 -8.66
N LEU A 99 -2.88 -12.05 -9.71
CA LEU A 99 -3.15 -10.69 -10.17
C LEU A 99 -3.97 -9.92 -9.13
N PRO A 100 -3.72 -8.63 -8.89
CA PRO A 100 -4.41 -7.84 -7.86
C PRO A 100 -5.94 -7.84 -8.03
N ALA A 101 -6.44 -7.86 -9.28
CA ALA A 101 -7.87 -7.96 -9.56
C ALA A 101 -8.50 -9.26 -9.04
N SER A 102 -7.79 -10.40 -9.18
CA SER A 102 -8.26 -11.69 -8.68
C SER A 102 -8.26 -11.75 -7.15
N VAL A 103 -7.27 -11.11 -6.51
CA VAL A 103 -7.18 -11.01 -5.05
C VAL A 103 -8.32 -10.15 -4.49
N MET A 104 -8.67 -9.06 -5.15
CA MET A 104 -9.79 -8.20 -4.77
C MET A 104 -11.11 -8.97 -4.80
N LEU A 105 -11.35 -9.74 -5.87
CA LEU A 105 -12.54 -10.57 -6.02
C LEU A 105 -12.63 -11.62 -4.89
N GLN A 106 -11.53 -12.27 -4.55
CA GLN A 106 -11.47 -13.22 -3.42
C GLN A 106 -11.78 -12.55 -2.08
N LEU A 107 -11.26 -11.33 -1.85
CA LEU A 107 -11.55 -10.56 -0.64
C LEU A 107 -13.02 -10.17 -0.54
N GLU A 108 -13.61 -9.71 -1.64
CA GLU A 108 -15.03 -9.37 -1.70
C GLU A 108 -15.91 -10.59 -1.40
N GLN A 109 -15.64 -11.73 -2.03
CA GLN A 109 -16.37 -12.98 -1.80
C GLN A 109 -16.27 -13.47 -0.35
N ALA A 110 -15.13 -13.29 0.30
CA ALA A 110 -14.90 -13.81 1.64
C ALA A 110 -15.43 -12.89 2.75
N PHE A 111 -15.48 -11.58 2.53
CA PHE A 111 -15.72 -10.59 3.60
C PHE A 111 -16.94 -9.69 3.38
N LEU A 112 -17.41 -9.50 2.15
CA LEU A 112 -18.67 -8.80 1.94
C LEU A 112 -19.81 -9.80 2.20
N PRO A 113 -20.84 -9.40 2.96
CA PRO A 113 -22.05 -10.20 3.01
C PRO A 113 -22.56 -10.32 1.57
N ALA A 114 -22.89 -11.55 1.14
CA ALA A 114 -23.63 -11.72 -0.10
C ALA A 114 -24.85 -10.81 0.01
N THR A 115 -24.90 -9.75 -0.78
CA THR A 115 -26.16 -9.06 -1.00
C THR A 115 -27.13 -10.16 -1.41
N PRO A 116 -28.26 -10.36 -0.71
CA PRO A 116 -29.29 -11.26 -1.22
C PRO A 116 -29.60 -10.76 -2.63
N LYS A 117 -29.20 -11.58 -3.60
CA LYS A 117 -29.42 -11.30 -5.01
C LYS A 117 -30.92 -11.52 -5.21
N ALA A 118 -31.66 -10.41 -5.31
CA ALA A 118 -32.96 -10.31 -5.97
C ALA A 118 -34.09 -11.22 -5.47
N ASP A 119 -34.60 -11.00 -4.26
CA ASP A 119 -36.01 -11.26 -3.93
C ASP A 119 -36.56 -10.11 -3.08
N ALA A 120 -36.80 -8.94 -3.73
CA ALA A 120 -37.78 -7.91 -3.32
C ALA A 120 -37.49 -6.56 -4.02
N MET A 121 -38.07 -6.38 -5.22
CA MET A 121 -38.64 -5.14 -5.76
C MET A 121 -39.14 -5.50 -7.16
N ALA A 122 -40.34 -6.06 -7.33
CA ALA A 122 -41.62 -5.35 -7.21
C ALA A 122 -41.54 -3.95 -7.82
N ALA A 123 -42.16 -3.85 -8.99
CA ALA A 123 -42.34 -2.69 -9.85
C ALA A 123 -42.42 -1.35 -9.10
N GLN A 124 -41.52 -0.43 -9.48
CA GLN A 124 -41.91 0.97 -9.59
C GLN A 124 -41.87 1.32 -11.08
N PRO A 125 -42.96 1.85 -11.66
CA PRO A 125 -42.97 2.23 -13.06
C PRO A 125 -41.99 3.38 -13.30
N LEU A 126 -41.17 3.19 -14.34
CA LEU A 126 -40.37 4.22 -14.99
C LEU A 126 -41.26 5.44 -15.29
N LYS A 127 -41.03 6.56 -14.59
CA LYS A 127 -41.34 7.87 -15.16
C LYS A 127 -40.29 8.14 -16.23
N VAL A 128 -40.69 7.90 -17.48
CA VAL A 128 -40.04 8.41 -18.68
C VAL A 128 -39.97 9.93 -18.54
N GLN A 129 -38.77 10.48 -18.45
CA GLN A 129 -38.54 11.89 -18.74
C GLN A 129 -38.19 11.98 -20.22
N ASP A 130 -39.00 12.72 -20.96
CA ASP A 130 -38.88 12.92 -22.40
C ASP A 130 -37.53 13.54 -22.81
N PRO A 131 -36.96 13.16 -23.97
CA PRO A 131 -35.63 13.57 -24.42
C PRO A 131 -35.71 14.86 -25.26
N ALA A 132 -35.44 16.01 -24.65
CA ALA A 132 -35.21 17.23 -25.44
C ALA A 132 -34.40 18.28 -24.67
N LYS A 133 -33.06 18.16 -24.61
CA LYS A 133 -32.18 19.32 -24.87
C LYS A 133 -30.70 18.94 -25.04
N ALA A 134 -30.26 19.15 -26.28
CA ALA A 134 -28.98 19.72 -26.68
C ALA A 134 -27.68 18.94 -26.40
N CYS A 135 -27.25 18.31 -27.50
CA CYS A 135 -25.87 18.01 -27.86
C CYS A 135 -25.07 19.31 -28.06
N ASN A 136 -23.93 19.45 -27.38
CA ASN A 136 -22.83 20.29 -27.88
C ASN A 136 -21.50 19.62 -27.53
N ALA A 137 -20.96 18.93 -28.54
CA ALA A 137 -19.61 18.41 -28.56
C ALA A 137 -18.58 19.54 -28.46
N THR A 138 -17.47 19.31 -27.76
CA THR A 138 -16.17 19.81 -28.19
C THR A 138 -15.10 18.79 -27.82
N SER A 139 -14.61 18.17 -28.87
CA SER A 139 -13.48 17.27 -29.00
C SER A 139 -12.18 17.85 -28.45
N SER A 140 -11.45 17.07 -27.65
CA SER A 140 -10.02 17.22 -27.44
C SER A 140 -9.44 15.91 -26.94
N LEU A 141 -9.23 14.95 -27.86
CA LEU A 141 -8.42 13.76 -27.61
C LEU A 141 -6.98 14.07 -28.01
N PRO A 142 -5.97 13.98 -27.11
CA PRO A 142 -4.62 13.73 -27.56
C PRO A 142 -4.48 12.25 -27.92
N SER A 143 -4.18 12.01 -29.19
CA SER A 143 -3.74 10.72 -29.73
C SER A 143 -2.54 10.21 -28.93
N PHE A 144 -2.73 9.17 -28.12
CA PHE A 144 -1.62 8.34 -27.67
C PHE A 144 -1.58 7.09 -28.52
N ALA A 145 -0.75 7.17 -29.57
CA ALA A 145 -0.37 6.04 -30.38
C ALA A 145 0.24 4.95 -29.49
N ILE A 146 -0.38 3.78 -29.51
CA ILE A 146 0.16 2.53 -28.99
C ILE A 146 1.33 2.16 -29.89
N ILE A 147 2.57 2.39 -29.44
CA ILE A 147 3.74 1.77 -30.06
C ILE A 147 3.99 0.44 -29.35
N LEU A 148 3.45 -0.63 -29.94
CA LEU A 148 3.92 -2.00 -29.74
C LEU A 148 5.42 -2.05 -30.06
N HIS A 149 6.27 -2.15 -29.03
CA HIS A 149 7.66 -2.54 -29.22
C HIS A 149 7.77 -4.06 -29.11
N PRO A 150 8.35 -4.75 -30.11
CA PRO A 150 8.60 -6.18 -30.04
C PRO A 150 9.69 -6.50 -29.01
N ARG A 151 9.54 -7.68 -28.39
CA ARG A 151 10.51 -8.30 -27.49
C ARG A 151 11.92 -8.23 -28.11
N ARG A 152 12.88 -7.71 -27.34
CA ARG A 152 14.31 -7.91 -27.61
C ARG A 152 14.88 -8.87 -26.59
N ASP A 153 15.50 -9.87 -27.16
CA ASP A 153 16.17 -11.02 -26.61
C ASP A 153 17.19 -10.67 -25.51
N CYS A 154 17.22 -11.52 -24.49
CA CYS A 154 18.25 -11.51 -23.45
C CYS A 154 19.55 -12.12 -24.01
N PRO A 155 20.69 -11.39 -24.04
CA PRO A 155 21.99 -12.00 -24.30
C PRO A 155 22.61 -12.44 -22.98
N GLY A 156 22.72 -13.75 -22.74
CA GLY A 156 23.37 -14.25 -21.53
C GLY A 156 23.40 -15.76 -21.29
N ALA A 157 23.19 -16.59 -22.32
CA ALA A 157 23.40 -18.03 -22.20
C ALA A 157 24.90 -18.33 -22.42
N PRO A 158 25.62 -18.93 -21.44
CA PRO A 158 26.98 -19.40 -21.66
C PRO A 158 26.98 -20.66 -22.53
N ALA A 159 27.83 -20.65 -23.56
CA ALA A 159 28.06 -21.75 -24.48
C ALA A 159 28.60 -22.99 -23.75
N VAL A 160 27.95 -24.12 -24.01
CA VAL A 160 28.46 -25.46 -23.71
C VAL A 160 29.50 -25.79 -24.78
N LEU A 161 30.75 -25.97 -24.35
CA LEU A 161 31.81 -26.58 -25.17
C LEU A 161 31.81 -28.09 -24.89
N ALA A 162 31.84 -28.85 -25.98
CA ALA A 162 32.02 -30.29 -26.04
C ALA A 162 33.43 -30.72 -25.61
#